data_AF-A0A6B2CH66-F1
#
_entry.id   AF-A0A6B2CH66-F1
#
_cell.length_a   1.000
_cell.length_b   1.000
_cell.length_c   1.000
_cell.angle_alpha   90.00
_cell.angle_beta   90.00
_cell.angle_gamma   90.00
#
_symmetry.space_group_name_H-M   'P 1'
#
loop_
_entity.id
_entity.type
_entity.pdbx_description
1 polymer ?
#
loop_
_entity_poly.entity_id
_entity_poly.type
_entity_poly.pdbx_seq_one_letter_code
_entity_poly.pdbx_strand_id
1 'polypeptide(L)'
;FYDFKRGLLRPSILIALVIFMLAGVGFAYLITGTLATTPSSSTIVYSSIDPESKLFSIEALFITPELELTQGALSYSLYYYASGGSRIALTTGALQGVGKVSETKFLSELPSQPSQIFIELEATTKVGSYRAGYYYMPFNYNNKTIYMTYSSQYITAPGRFFNCFNGTTIPVKEAVSIIPTGQPESCGDRFYLASFLLANLSQGSYRFASIIFLHDEDNLTYDLYFAFNATQVPSSIDYTQLNSSFIYIGQVKPGLSFLETRLENISFTLPKFTPLVTGLAEQSGEATNQSLPPEPVAILVSRSQHGLIVGATIAVPQMVDTSATRKLVANAIAGQSGLGLFSTFYPVLMLYLAYVYIAKPRSAGALEFLLARPLTRLDLYTTRFISGVLVALASTGLFFASTSLTLYVLTGISLDFYSYLILFAGVTASLVAFYSVCYAIAAFTRGGSYLALSIFIYLFYTIGYPLIMYFVTISQGIGPGLGEALARNTYMAQYFSPLGATSFAQYYFLSYNNITIIGEGAASVVNIWFVVASALSWIIVPVTMGWLVFKRANLLG
;
A
#
# COMPACT_ATOMS: atom_id res chain seq x y z
N PHE A 1 6.31 38.93 -16.28
CA PHE A 1 7.17 37.77 -16.62
C PHE A 1 8.64 37.96 -16.19
N TYR A 2 9.26 39.13 -16.42
CA TYR A 2 10.65 39.40 -16.02
C TYR A 2 10.91 39.25 -14.50
N ASP A 3 10.04 39.81 -13.65
CA ASP A 3 10.18 39.68 -12.19
C ASP A 3 9.90 38.27 -11.67
N PHE A 4 9.05 37.50 -12.36
CA PHE A 4 8.85 36.09 -12.06
C PHE A 4 10.11 35.29 -12.36
N LYS A 5 10.71 35.46 -13.55
CA LYS A 5 11.98 34.82 -13.92
C LYS A 5 13.10 35.19 -12.94
N ARG A 6 13.18 36.46 -12.54
CA ARG A 6 14.17 36.95 -11.56
C ARG A 6 13.89 36.50 -10.13
N GLY A 7 12.64 36.22 -9.78
CA GLY A 7 12.23 35.64 -8.50
C GLY A 7 12.57 34.16 -8.45
N LEU A 8 12.05 33.37 -9.39
CA LEU A 8 12.24 31.92 -9.47
C LEU A 8 13.73 31.52 -9.59
N LEU A 9 14.50 32.25 -10.39
CA LEU A 9 15.93 31.98 -10.59
C LEU A 9 16.84 32.53 -9.48
N ARG A 10 16.29 33.04 -8.38
CA ARG A 10 17.14 33.41 -7.24
C ARG A 10 17.84 32.15 -6.73
N PRO A 11 19.16 32.19 -6.49
CA PRO A 11 19.90 31.05 -5.96
C PRO A 11 19.26 30.48 -4.69
N SER A 12 18.72 31.33 -3.81
CA SER A 12 18.02 30.89 -2.60
C SER A 12 16.75 30.08 -2.87
N ILE A 13 16.01 30.41 -3.93
CA ILE A 13 14.79 29.68 -4.32
C ILE A 13 15.18 28.37 -5.01
N LEU A 14 16.17 28.37 -5.89
CA LEU A 14 16.67 27.16 -6.53
C LEU A 14 17.21 26.16 -5.50
N ILE A 15 18.01 26.63 -4.54
CA ILE A 15 18.51 25.81 -3.43
C ILE A 15 17.34 25.25 -2.62
N ALA A 16 16.32 26.07 -2.31
CA ALA A 16 15.14 25.59 -1.60
C ALA A 16 14.41 24.49 -2.39
N LEU A 17 14.19 24.66 -3.70
CA LEU A 17 13.55 23.65 -4.55
C LEU A 17 14.33 22.32 -4.58
N VAL A 18 15.67 22.37 -4.65
CA VAL A 18 16.52 21.17 -4.56
C VAL A 18 16.39 20.51 -3.20
N ILE A 19 16.44 21.29 -2.11
CA ILE A 19 16.24 20.77 -0.75
C ILE A 19 14.87 20.09 -0.64
N PHE A 20 13.82 20.60 -1.27
CA PHE A 20 12.49 19.98 -1.22
C PHE A 20 12.40 18.67 -2.00
N MET A 21 13.06 18.60 -3.15
CA MET A 21 13.18 17.34 -3.87
C MET A 21 13.91 16.30 -3.03
N LEU A 22 15.04 16.68 -2.41
CA LEU A 22 15.79 15.81 -1.51
C LEU A 22 14.99 15.44 -0.25
N ALA A 23 14.17 16.36 0.27
CA ALA A 23 13.28 16.08 1.39
C ALA A 23 12.20 15.06 1.02
N GLY A 24 11.64 15.13 -0.19
CA GLY A 24 10.70 14.12 -0.70
C GLY A 24 11.35 12.74 -0.85
N VAL A 25 12.61 12.69 -1.32
CA VAL A 25 13.41 11.46 -1.35
C VAL A 25 13.65 10.91 0.06
N GLY A 26 14.17 11.73 0.96
CA GLY A 26 14.44 11.34 2.36
C GLY A 26 13.20 10.87 3.10
N PHE A 27 12.06 11.51 2.83
CA PHE A 27 10.74 11.11 3.32
C PHE A 27 10.34 9.71 2.85
N ALA A 28 10.53 9.40 1.57
CA ALA A 28 10.24 8.06 1.03
C ALA A 28 11.12 6.98 1.68
N TYR A 29 12.38 7.29 1.98
CA TYR A 29 13.26 6.40 2.73
C TYR A 29 12.80 6.18 4.17
N LEU A 30 12.34 7.23 4.88
CA LEU A 30 11.80 7.09 6.23
C LEU A 30 10.57 6.17 6.24
N ILE A 31 9.65 6.33 5.28
CA ILE A 31 8.49 5.45 5.13
C ILE A 31 8.94 4.01 4.86
N THR A 32 9.86 3.82 3.92
CA THR A 32 10.37 2.49 3.57
C THR A 32 11.01 1.82 4.79
N GLY A 33 11.74 2.56 5.62
CA GLY A 33 12.30 2.08 6.87
C GLY A 33 11.22 1.61 7.86
N THR A 34 10.11 2.36 7.99
CA THR A 34 8.98 1.91 8.83
C THR A 34 8.31 0.65 8.28
N LEU A 35 8.18 0.53 6.95
CA LEU A 35 7.59 -0.65 6.30
C LEU A 35 8.49 -1.89 6.42
N ALA A 36 9.81 -1.71 6.39
CA ALA A 36 10.76 -2.81 6.54
C ALA A 36 10.59 -3.56 7.88
N THR A 37 10.14 -2.84 8.92
CA THR A 37 9.89 -3.41 10.25
C THR A 37 8.51 -4.07 10.39
N THR A 38 7.59 -3.85 9.45
CA THR A 38 6.28 -4.50 9.45
C THR A 38 6.36 -5.83 8.70
N PRO A 39 5.96 -6.97 9.31
CA PRO A 39 5.96 -8.25 8.62
C PRO A 39 5.00 -8.19 7.43
N SER A 40 5.52 -8.32 6.21
CA SER A 40 4.71 -8.43 5.00
C SER A 40 4.88 -9.82 4.38
N SER A 41 3.76 -10.48 4.11
CA SER A 41 3.70 -11.87 3.61
C SER A 41 3.91 -11.98 2.09
N SER A 42 4.81 -11.16 1.57
CA SER A 42 5.20 -11.12 0.15
C SER A 42 5.99 -12.35 -0.31
N THR A 43 6.23 -13.31 0.58
CA THR A 43 7.02 -14.51 0.29
C THR A 43 6.18 -15.76 0.47
N ILE A 44 6.15 -16.58 -0.56
CA ILE A 44 5.57 -17.93 -0.51
C ILE A 44 6.74 -18.90 -0.56
N VAL A 45 6.84 -19.78 0.42
CA VAL A 45 7.87 -20.82 0.44
C VAL A 45 7.20 -22.18 0.39
N TYR A 46 7.71 -23.05 -0.45
CA TYR A 46 7.38 -24.46 -0.47
C TYR A 46 8.65 -25.25 -0.20
N SER A 47 8.56 -26.30 0.61
CA SER A 47 9.67 -27.22 0.79
C SER A 47 9.21 -28.65 0.94
N SER A 48 9.99 -29.57 0.35
CA SER A 48 9.74 -30.99 0.35
C SER A 48 11.00 -31.76 0.70
N ILE A 49 10.82 -32.87 1.40
CA ILE A 49 11.86 -33.84 1.71
C ILE A 49 11.38 -35.21 1.25
N ASP A 50 12.14 -35.80 0.33
CA ASP A 50 11.98 -37.19 -0.04
C ASP A 50 12.97 -38.03 0.79
N PRO A 51 12.48 -38.85 1.75
CA PRO A 51 13.34 -39.63 2.64
C PRO A 51 14.08 -40.75 1.91
N GLU A 52 13.55 -41.27 0.80
CA GLU A 52 14.17 -42.37 0.06
C GLU A 52 15.38 -41.89 -0.74
N SER A 53 15.21 -40.79 -1.48
CA SER A 53 16.29 -40.18 -2.24
C SER A 53 17.18 -39.26 -1.39
N LYS A 54 16.77 -38.97 -0.14
CA LYS A 54 17.36 -37.98 0.76
C LYS A 54 17.47 -36.59 0.12
N LEU A 55 16.56 -36.27 -0.80
CA LEU A 55 16.54 -34.98 -1.47
C LEU A 55 15.65 -34.00 -0.70
N PHE A 56 16.25 -32.89 -0.30
CA PHE A 56 15.57 -31.70 0.18
C PHE A 56 15.42 -30.72 -0.98
N SER A 57 14.21 -30.26 -1.24
CA SER A 57 13.92 -29.18 -2.19
C SER A 57 13.23 -28.04 -1.48
N ILE A 58 13.62 -26.82 -1.83
CA ILE A 58 12.97 -25.60 -1.36
C ILE A 58 12.80 -24.65 -2.54
N GLU A 59 11.59 -24.12 -2.67
CA GLU A 59 11.23 -23.13 -3.67
C GLU A 59 10.60 -21.94 -2.96
N ALA A 60 11.01 -20.74 -3.34
CA ALA A 60 10.44 -19.51 -2.81
C ALA A 60 10.01 -18.60 -3.96
N LEU A 61 8.89 -17.91 -3.76
CA LEU A 61 8.35 -16.93 -4.69
C LEU A 61 8.20 -15.60 -3.95
N PHE A 62 8.87 -14.58 -4.47
CA PHE A 62 8.80 -13.21 -3.96
C PHE A 62 7.86 -12.37 -4.85
N ILE A 63 6.76 -11.90 -4.27
CA ILE A 63 5.73 -11.10 -4.94
C ILE A 63 5.40 -9.83 -4.15
N THR A 64 5.16 -8.71 -4.82
CA THR A 64 4.63 -7.50 -4.17
C THR A 64 3.15 -7.70 -3.80
N PRO A 65 2.58 -6.84 -2.94
CA PRO A 65 1.13 -6.84 -2.70
C PRO A 65 0.31 -6.63 -3.99
N GLU A 66 0.88 -5.96 -4.99
CA GLU A 66 0.30 -5.78 -6.32
C GLU A 66 0.50 -7.01 -7.23
N LEU A 67 0.97 -8.14 -6.69
CA LEU A 67 1.24 -9.40 -7.42
C LEU A 67 2.33 -9.28 -8.48
N GLU A 68 3.28 -8.36 -8.34
CA GLU A 68 4.44 -8.26 -9.23
C GLU A 68 5.62 -9.04 -8.67
N LEU A 69 6.37 -9.71 -9.53
CA LEU A 69 7.60 -10.39 -9.11
C LEU A 69 8.59 -9.35 -8.57
N THR A 70 9.15 -9.61 -7.39
CA THR A 70 10.09 -8.69 -6.74
C THR A 70 11.41 -9.37 -6.40
N GLN A 71 12.42 -8.57 -6.10
CA GLN A 71 13.67 -9.08 -5.58
C GLN A 71 13.50 -9.48 -4.12
N GLY A 72 14.03 -10.64 -3.77
CA GLY A 72 14.06 -11.10 -2.39
C GLY A 72 15.25 -12.00 -2.10
N ALA A 73 15.45 -12.23 -0.80
CA ALA A 73 16.38 -13.23 -0.29
C ALA A 73 15.66 -14.08 0.76
N LEU A 74 15.90 -15.39 0.74
CA LEU A 74 15.41 -16.35 1.72
C LEU A 74 16.62 -17.04 2.37
N SER A 75 16.81 -16.83 3.67
CA SER A 75 17.65 -17.66 4.52
C SER A 75 16.78 -18.76 5.13
N TYR A 76 17.28 -19.99 5.16
CA TYR A 76 16.58 -21.09 5.80
C TYR A 76 17.52 -21.97 6.61
N SER A 77 16.96 -22.57 7.66
CA SER A 77 17.64 -23.55 8.48
C SER A 77 16.70 -24.72 8.77
N LEU A 78 17.11 -25.90 8.31
CA LEU A 78 16.37 -27.15 8.50
C LEU A 78 16.92 -27.86 9.72
N TYR A 79 16.05 -28.25 10.64
CA TYR A 79 16.39 -28.94 11.88
C TYR A 79 15.54 -30.18 12.06
N TYR A 80 16.02 -31.10 12.90
CA TYR A 80 15.16 -32.08 13.56
C TYR A 80 15.30 -31.97 15.07
N TYR A 81 14.23 -32.29 15.80
CA TYR A 81 14.26 -32.40 17.25
C TYR A 81 14.66 -33.81 17.65
N ALA A 82 15.76 -33.97 18.37
CA ALA A 82 16.08 -35.27 18.97
C ALA A 82 15.13 -35.59 20.14
N SER A 83 15.10 -36.85 20.57
CA SER A 83 14.26 -37.32 21.69
C SER A 83 14.50 -36.59 23.02
N GLY A 84 15.61 -35.85 23.16
CA GLY A 84 15.91 -34.97 24.30
C GLY A 84 15.54 -33.49 24.12
N GLY A 85 14.81 -33.13 23.05
CA GLY A 85 14.41 -31.76 22.74
C GLY A 85 15.51 -30.86 22.14
N SER A 86 16.73 -31.38 21.95
CA SER A 86 17.80 -30.65 21.27
C SER A 86 17.53 -30.53 19.77
N ARG A 87 17.81 -29.34 19.22
CA ARG A 87 17.72 -29.07 17.78
C ARG A 87 19.03 -29.45 17.11
N ILE A 88 18.96 -30.32 16.11
CA ILE A 88 20.11 -30.72 15.31
C ILE A 88 19.88 -30.20 13.88
N ALA A 89 20.81 -29.39 13.39
CA ALA A 89 20.73 -28.82 12.06
C ALA A 89 21.02 -29.89 11.01
N LEU A 90 20.08 -30.08 10.07
CA LEU A 90 20.24 -30.96 8.92
C LEU A 90 20.94 -30.24 7.77
N THR A 91 20.53 -29.00 7.49
CA THR A 91 21.14 -28.16 6.46
C THR A 91 20.73 -26.70 6.65
N THR A 92 21.53 -25.78 6.12
CA THR A 92 21.20 -24.36 6.02
C THR A 92 21.47 -23.88 4.60
N GLY A 93 20.85 -22.78 4.22
CA GLY A 93 21.07 -22.18 2.91
C GLY A 93 20.51 -20.78 2.82
N ALA A 94 20.91 -20.10 1.75
CA ALA A 94 20.41 -18.79 1.39
C ALA A 94 20.17 -18.72 -0.11
N LEU A 95 18.98 -18.27 -0.49
CA LEU A 95 18.57 -18.04 -1.87
C LEU A 95 18.37 -16.56 -2.07
N GLN A 96 18.79 -16.02 -3.21
CA GLN A 96 18.53 -14.64 -3.59
C GLN A 96 18.20 -14.57 -5.08
N GLY A 97 17.20 -13.79 -5.44
CA GLY A 97 16.79 -13.65 -6.83
C GLY A 97 15.58 -12.74 -7.00
N VAL A 98 15.06 -12.70 -8.23
CA VAL A 98 13.84 -11.98 -8.59
C VAL A 98 12.75 -13.00 -8.91
N GLY A 99 11.59 -12.87 -8.25
CA GLY A 99 10.47 -13.79 -8.43
C GLY A 99 10.72 -15.15 -7.79
N LYS A 100 10.79 -16.21 -8.59
CA LYS A 100 10.98 -17.59 -8.12
C LYS A 100 12.46 -17.92 -7.97
N VAL A 101 12.83 -18.47 -6.82
CA VAL A 101 14.14 -19.07 -6.54
C VAL A 101 13.95 -20.50 -6.03
N SER A 102 14.90 -21.37 -6.31
CA SER A 102 14.82 -22.77 -5.90
C SER A 102 16.21 -23.34 -5.61
N GLU A 103 16.28 -24.26 -4.65
CA GLU A 103 17.47 -25.05 -4.37
C GLU A 103 17.09 -26.48 -4.01
N THR A 104 17.94 -27.40 -4.43
CA THR A 104 17.83 -28.81 -4.08
C THR A 104 19.15 -29.26 -3.47
N LYS A 105 19.10 -29.89 -2.30
CA LYS A 105 20.26 -30.42 -1.57
C LYS A 105 20.06 -31.88 -1.21
N PHE A 106 21.15 -32.63 -1.23
CA PHE A 106 21.20 -33.96 -0.64
C PHE A 106 21.41 -33.85 0.87
N LEU A 107 20.60 -34.55 1.65
CA LEU A 107 20.74 -34.64 3.11
C LEU A 107 21.64 -35.83 3.45
N SER A 108 22.72 -35.59 4.18
CA SER A 108 23.62 -36.66 4.62
C SER A 108 22.92 -37.67 5.53
N GLU A 109 22.07 -37.16 6.43
CA GLU A 109 21.36 -37.93 7.43
C GLU A 109 19.89 -37.48 7.51
N LEU A 110 19.01 -38.46 7.73
CA LEU A 110 17.58 -38.25 7.93
C LEU A 110 17.17 -39.05 9.17
N PRO A 111 16.47 -38.44 10.14
CA PRO A 111 16.00 -39.16 11.31
C PRO A 111 14.97 -40.22 10.92
N SER A 112 14.93 -41.32 11.67
CA SER A 112 13.96 -42.41 11.48
C SER A 112 12.51 -41.99 11.73
N GLN A 113 12.29 -40.86 12.42
CA GLN A 113 10.99 -40.22 12.61
C GLN A 113 11.00 -38.79 12.01
N PRO A 114 10.60 -38.62 10.75
CA PRO A 114 10.69 -37.34 10.07
C PRO A 114 9.57 -36.35 10.45
N SER A 115 8.58 -36.78 11.24
CA SER A 115 7.54 -35.92 11.84
C SER A 115 8.09 -34.88 12.83
N GLN A 116 9.37 -34.96 13.18
CA GLN A 116 10.09 -33.99 14.03
C GLN A 116 10.94 -33.00 13.22
N ILE A 117 10.86 -33.02 11.89
CA ILE A 117 11.57 -32.08 11.03
C ILE A 117 10.85 -30.73 11.02
N PHE A 118 11.64 -29.68 11.15
CA PHE A 118 11.19 -28.29 11.23
C PHE A 118 12.11 -27.39 10.40
N ILE A 119 11.54 -26.41 9.72
CA ILE A 119 12.29 -25.40 8.97
C ILE A 119 12.05 -24.01 9.57
N GLU A 120 13.13 -23.30 9.85
CA GLU A 120 13.11 -21.86 10.09
C GLU A 120 13.38 -21.14 8.77
N LEU A 121 12.56 -20.14 8.48
CA LEU A 121 12.62 -19.32 7.28
C LEU A 121 12.78 -17.86 7.73
N GLU A 122 13.70 -17.16 7.08
CA GLU A 122 13.88 -15.72 7.18
C GLU A 122 13.97 -15.15 5.77
N ALA A 123 12.86 -14.57 5.30
CA ALA A 123 12.76 -13.94 3.99
C ALA A 123 12.86 -12.42 4.12
N THR A 124 13.47 -11.79 3.13
CA THR A 124 13.54 -10.33 2.97
C THR A 124 13.15 -9.98 1.54
N THR A 125 12.23 -9.03 1.38
CA THR A 125 11.84 -8.46 0.09
C THR A 125 11.97 -6.94 0.15
N LYS A 126 11.76 -6.26 -0.99
CA LYS A 126 11.63 -4.79 -1.01
C LYS A 126 10.54 -4.25 -0.07
N VAL A 127 9.57 -5.09 0.31
CA VAL A 127 8.36 -4.70 1.02
C VAL A 127 8.39 -5.12 2.50
N GLY A 128 9.44 -5.80 2.96
CA GLY A 128 9.60 -6.17 4.37
C GLY A 128 10.38 -7.46 4.59
N SER A 129 10.55 -7.80 5.87
CA SER A 129 11.11 -9.08 6.31
C SER A 129 10.04 -9.97 6.91
N TYR A 130 10.21 -11.28 6.74
CA TYR A 130 9.31 -12.30 7.24
C TYR A 130 10.13 -13.40 7.90
N ARG A 131 9.84 -13.73 9.17
CA ARG A 131 10.44 -14.85 9.87
C ARG A 131 9.36 -15.81 10.34
N ALA A 132 9.52 -17.09 10.05
CA ALA A 132 8.59 -18.11 10.49
C ALA A 132 9.24 -19.48 10.63
N GLY A 133 8.52 -20.35 11.33
CA GLY A 133 8.92 -21.72 11.57
C GLY A 133 7.79 -22.67 11.22
N TYR A 134 8.10 -23.73 10.48
CA TYR A 134 7.11 -24.69 10.03
C TYR A 134 7.53 -26.13 10.26
N TYR A 135 6.58 -26.94 10.70
CA TYR A 135 6.74 -28.39 10.76
C TYR A 135 6.42 -29.01 9.40
N TYR A 136 7.08 -30.13 9.12
CA TYR A 136 6.76 -30.94 7.96
C TYR A 136 5.60 -31.88 8.26
N MET A 137 4.68 -31.98 7.31
CA MET A 137 3.59 -32.94 7.35
C MET A 137 3.89 -34.10 6.41
N PRO A 138 3.67 -35.35 6.84
CA PRO A 138 3.81 -36.51 5.97
C PRO A 138 2.70 -36.51 4.92
N PHE A 139 3.07 -36.80 3.68
CA PHE A 139 2.16 -37.01 2.58
C PHE A 139 2.46 -38.37 1.95
N ASN A 140 1.54 -39.30 2.16
CA ASN A 140 1.67 -40.66 1.67
C ASN A 140 1.10 -40.75 0.25
N TYR A 141 1.89 -41.25 -0.69
CA TYR A 141 1.49 -41.50 -2.08
C TYR A 141 2.24 -42.73 -2.60
N ASN A 142 1.59 -43.65 -3.32
CA ASN A 142 2.23 -44.85 -3.90
C ASN A 142 3.17 -45.65 -2.97
N ASN A 143 2.78 -45.86 -1.71
CA ASN A 143 3.60 -46.49 -0.65
C ASN A 143 4.89 -45.72 -0.27
N LYS A 144 5.09 -44.52 -0.81
CA LYS A 144 6.15 -43.59 -0.47
C LYS A 144 5.59 -42.45 0.39
N THR A 145 6.41 -41.90 1.27
CA THR A 145 6.05 -40.75 2.10
C THR A 145 6.98 -39.59 1.77
N ILE A 146 6.46 -38.53 1.15
CA ILE A 146 7.18 -37.25 1.06
C ILE A 146 6.74 -36.37 2.23
N TYR A 147 7.69 -35.69 2.85
CA TYR A 147 7.42 -34.71 3.88
C TYR A 147 7.36 -33.34 3.23
N MET A 148 6.28 -32.60 3.43
CA MET A 148 6.10 -31.29 2.81
C MET A 148 5.74 -30.23 3.85
N THR A 149 6.15 -29.00 3.56
CA THR A 149 5.69 -27.83 4.29
C THR A 149 5.59 -26.64 3.35
N TYR A 150 4.72 -25.70 3.70
CA TYR A 150 4.58 -24.47 2.95
C TYR A 150 4.36 -23.30 3.90
N SER A 151 4.95 -22.16 3.53
CA SER A 151 4.73 -20.88 4.15
C SER A 151 3.95 -20.02 3.19
N SER A 152 2.67 -19.82 3.49
CA SER A 152 1.87 -18.78 2.84
C SER A 152 0.76 -18.36 3.79
N GLN A 153 0.54 -17.06 3.92
CA GLN A 153 -0.66 -16.54 4.56
C GLN A 153 -1.90 -16.72 3.66
N TYR A 154 -1.69 -17.07 2.39
CA TYR A 154 -2.75 -17.13 1.40
C TYR A 154 -3.18 -18.55 0.99
N ILE A 155 -2.55 -19.59 1.55
CA ILE A 155 -2.91 -20.98 1.24
C ILE A 155 -3.81 -21.49 2.38
N THR A 156 -5.11 -21.60 2.12
CA THR A 156 -6.11 -21.95 3.15
C THR A 156 -6.40 -23.43 3.35
N ALA A 157 -5.86 -24.36 2.55
CA ALA A 157 -5.91 -25.79 2.90
C ALA A 157 -4.94 -26.64 2.04
N PRO A 158 -4.38 -27.73 2.60
CA PRO A 158 -3.63 -28.71 1.84
C PRO A 158 -4.54 -29.64 0.98
N GLY A 159 -4.11 -29.86 -0.26
CA GLY A 159 -4.33 -31.05 -1.11
C GLY A 159 -5.74 -31.32 -1.63
N ARG A 160 -5.96 -31.10 -2.93
CA ARG A 160 -7.01 -31.79 -3.70
C ARG A 160 -6.39 -32.81 -4.65
N PHE A 161 -7.08 -33.92 -4.84
CA PHE A 161 -6.62 -35.07 -5.63
C PHE A 161 -6.81 -34.83 -7.14
N PHE A 162 -5.99 -35.51 -7.94
CA PHE A 162 -6.18 -35.64 -9.39
C PHE A 162 -7.08 -36.84 -9.71
N ASN A 163 -7.94 -36.67 -10.72
CA ASN A 163 -8.76 -37.73 -11.29
C ASN A 163 -8.24 -38.09 -12.69
N CYS A 164 -8.16 -39.40 -12.95
CA CYS A 164 -7.72 -39.95 -14.22
C CYS A 164 -8.96 -40.38 -15.03
N PHE A 165 -9.08 -39.90 -16.27
CA PHE A 165 -10.21 -40.22 -17.14
C PHE A 165 -9.74 -40.95 -18.40
N ASN A 166 -10.33 -42.12 -18.64
CA ASN A 166 -10.13 -42.89 -19.86
C ASN A 166 -11.12 -42.38 -20.94
N GLY A 167 -10.86 -41.18 -21.48
CA GLY A 167 -11.73 -40.51 -22.45
C GLY A 167 -11.36 -39.05 -22.72
N THR A 168 -12.17 -38.34 -23.54
CA THR A 168 -12.00 -36.89 -23.82
C THR A 168 -12.95 -36.00 -23.02
N THR A 169 -13.93 -36.59 -22.33
CA THR A 169 -14.92 -35.88 -21.52
C THR A 169 -14.52 -35.83 -20.05
N ILE A 170 -14.63 -34.63 -19.47
CA ILE A 170 -14.33 -34.33 -18.07
C ILE A 170 -15.65 -34.17 -17.30
N PRO A 171 -15.99 -35.04 -16.34
CA PRO A 171 -17.16 -34.84 -15.47
C PRO A 171 -16.84 -33.79 -14.39
N VAL A 172 -17.00 -32.51 -14.72
CA VAL A 172 -16.52 -31.41 -13.87
C VAL A 172 -17.18 -31.37 -12.50
N LYS A 173 -18.49 -31.63 -12.40
CA LYS A 173 -19.18 -31.63 -11.10
C LYS A 173 -18.71 -32.75 -10.18
N GLU A 174 -18.38 -33.90 -10.75
CA GLU A 174 -17.81 -35.03 -10.00
C GLU A 174 -16.37 -34.72 -9.59
N ALA A 175 -15.58 -34.12 -10.50
CA ALA A 175 -14.21 -33.72 -10.21
C ALA A 175 -14.09 -32.62 -9.15
N VAL A 176 -15.09 -31.74 -9.04
CA VAL A 176 -15.14 -30.64 -8.06
C VAL A 176 -15.77 -31.04 -6.72
N SER A 177 -16.54 -32.15 -6.68
CA SER A 177 -17.26 -32.60 -5.49
C SER A 177 -16.32 -32.75 -4.29
N ILE A 178 -16.66 -32.04 -3.19
CA ILE A 178 -15.91 -32.00 -1.93
C ILE A 178 -15.95 -33.35 -1.21
N ILE A 179 -16.99 -34.14 -1.49
CA ILE A 179 -17.15 -35.49 -0.98
C ILE A 179 -17.02 -36.43 -2.18
N PRO A 180 -16.00 -37.29 -2.24
CA PRO A 180 -15.94 -38.35 -3.24
C PRO A 180 -17.05 -39.35 -2.90
N THR A 181 -18.26 -39.13 -3.42
CA THR A 181 -19.41 -40.03 -3.23
C THR A 181 -19.40 -41.21 -4.20
N GLY A 182 -18.38 -41.32 -5.04
CA GLY A 182 -17.92 -42.53 -5.69
C GLY A 182 -16.40 -42.44 -5.78
N GLN A 183 -15.68 -43.56 -5.79
CA GLN A 183 -14.23 -43.54 -5.94
C GLN A 183 -13.86 -43.22 -7.39
N PRO A 184 -13.44 -41.99 -7.74
CA PRO A 184 -12.55 -41.86 -8.88
C PRO A 184 -11.29 -42.66 -8.55
N GLU A 185 -10.73 -43.35 -9.54
CA GLU A 185 -9.38 -43.87 -9.46
C GLU A 185 -8.46 -42.65 -9.28
N SER A 186 -8.08 -42.37 -8.03
CA SER A 186 -7.16 -41.28 -7.74
C SER A 186 -5.89 -41.56 -8.53
N CYS A 187 -5.41 -40.59 -9.31
CA CYS A 187 -4.06 -40.66 -9.85
C CYS A 187 -3.11 -40.50 -8.64
N GLY A 188 -2.77 -41.60 -7.96
CA GLY A 188 -2.12 -41.62 -6.64
C GLY A 188 -0.80 -40.87 -6.58
N ASP A 189 -0.17 -40.63 -7.73
CA ASP A 189 1.19 -40.13 -7.94
C ASP A 189 1.23 -38.60 -8.05
N ARG A 190 0.09 -37.93 -7.91
CA ARG A 190 -0.05 -36.51 -8.26
C ARG A 190 -0.79 -35.74 -7.19
N PHE A 191 -0.28 -34.57 -6.88
CA PHE A 191 -0.88 -33.66 -5.92
C PHE A 191 -0.56 -32.22 -6.27
N TYR A 192 -1.48 -31.31 -5.94
CA TYR A 192 -1.23 -29.89 -6.06
C TYR A 192 -1.80 -29.09 -4.90
N LEU A 193 -1.17 -27.96 -4.63
CA LEU A 193 -1.69 -26.86 -3.83
C LEU A 193 -1.92 -25.68 -4.74
N ALA A 194 -3.07 -25.05 -4.63
CA ALA A 194 -3.36 -23.84 -5.35
C ALA A 194 -3.78 -22.74 -4.38
N SER A 195 -3.29 -21.53 -4.61
CA SER A 195 -3.81 -20.30 -4.05
C SER A 195 -4.13 -19.37 -5.21
N PHE A 196 -5.31 -18.77 -5.14
CA PHE A 196 -5.80 -17.85 -6.14
C PHE A 196 -5.85 -16.48 -5.47
N LEU A 197 -5.12 -15.53 -6.03
CA LEU A 197 -4.95 -14.21 -5.47
C LEU A 197 -5.59 -13.18 -6.39
N LEU A 198 -6.29 -12.24 -5.78
CA LEU A 198 -6.87 -11.10 -6.48
C LEU A 198 -6.36 -9.82 -5.82
N ALA A 199 -5.58 -9.02 -6.57
CA ALA A 199 -5.12 -7.71 -6.14
C ALA A 199 -5.93 -6.61 -6.83
N ASN A 200 -6.38 -5.63 -6.06
CA ASN A 200 -7.06 -4.45 -6.59
C ASN A 200 -6.02 -3.38 -6.95
N LEU A 201 -5.88 -3.09 -8.24
CA LEU A 201 -4.90 -2.16 -8.78
C LEU A 201 -5.37 -0.69 -8.78
N SER A 202 -6.56 -0.39 -8.22
CA SER A 202 -7.33 0.87 -8.27
C SER A 202 -8.34 0.98 -9.41
N GLN A 203 -9.38 1.82 -9.21
CA GLN A 203 -10.44 2.13 -10.18
C GLN A 203 -11.23 0.92 -10.74
N GLY A 204 -11.32 -0.16 -9.96
CA GLY A 204 -12.04 -1.38 -10.37
C GLY A 204 -11.25 -2.31 -11.31
N SER A 205 -9.96 -2.03 -11.54
CA SER A 205 -9.04 -2.97 -12.18
C SER A 205 -8.54 -3.99 -11.17
N TYR A 206 -8.55 -5.27 -11.56
CA TYR A 206 -8.06 -6.37 -10.74
C TYR A 206 -6.98 -7.15 -11.48
N ARG A 207 -5.91 -7.46 -10.76
CA ARG A 207 -4.89 -8.41 -11.18
C ARG A 207 -5.17 -9.74 -10.50
N PHE A 208 -5.28 -10.79 -11.31
CA PHE A 208 -5.49 -12.14 -10.82
C PHE A 208 -4.20 -12.93 -10.97
N ALA A 209 -3.75 -13.58 -9.90
CA ALA A 209 -2.62 -14.48 -9.94
C ALA A 209 -3.00 -15.83 -9.36
N SER A 210 -2.54 -16.90 -10.02
CA SER A 210 -2.62 -18.26 -9.52
C SER A 210 -1.23 -18.71 -9.10
N ILE A 211 -1.08 -19.08 -7.83
CA ILE A 211 0.13 -19.72 -7.32
C ILE A 211 -0.20 -21.18 -7.14
N ILE A 212 0.47 -22.02 -7.93
CA ILE A 212 0.23 -23.46 -7.92
C ILE A 212 1.54 -24.14 -7.62
N PHE A 213 1.55 -24.91 -6.54
CA PHE A 213 2.58 -25.90 -6.31
C PHE A 213 2.06 -27.24 -6.83
N LEU A 214 2.79 -27.84 -7.76
CA LEU A 214 2.43 -29.11 -8.38
C LEU A 214 3.52 -30.15 -8.09
N HIS A 215 3.12 -31.32 -7.62
CA HIS A 215 3.97 -32.51 -7.60
C HIS A 215 3.41 -33.53 -8.58
N ASP A 216 4.25 -33.96 -9.52
CA ASP A 216 3.92 -34.99 -10.51
C ASP A 216 5.20 -35.77 -10.84
N GLU A 217 5.21 -37.09 -10.57
CA GLU A 217 6.35 -37.96 -10.85
C GLU A 217 6.64 -38.09 -12.35
N ASP A 218 5.60 -38.04 -13.18
CA ASP A 218 5.73 -38.13 -14.63
C ASP A 218 6.24 -36.82 -15.26
N ASN A 219 6.44 -35.81 -14.43
CA ASN A 219 6.89 -34.48 -14.80
C ASN A 219 6.03 -33.82 -15.90
N LEU A 220 4.71 -34.05 -15.88
CA LEU A 220 3.82 -33.54 -16.93
C LEU A 220 3.55 -32.05 -16.75
N THR A 221 3.28 -31.38 -17.86
CA THR A 221 2.80 -29.98 -17.85
C THR A 221 1.28 -29.98 -17.92
N TYR A 222 0.64 -29.11 -17.15
CA TYR A 222 -0.81 -28.97 -17.05
C TYR A 222 -1.24 -27.61 -17.54
N ASP A 223 -2.31 -27.57 -18.32
CA ASP A 223 -2.99 -26.34 -18.68
C ASP A 223 -3.97 -25.96 -17.54
N LEU A 224 -3.84 -24.75 -17.01
CA LEU A 224 -4.71 -24.20 -15.98
C LEU A 224 -5.85 -23.41 -16.62
N TYR A 225 -7.07 -23.76 -16.23
CA TYR A 225 -8.29 -23.09 -16.63
C TYR A 225 -9.08 -22.63 -15.41
N PHE A 226 -9.78 -21.50 -15.53
CA PHE A 226 -10.52 -20.88 -14.42
C PHE A 226 -11.93 -20.45 -14.85
N ALA A 227 -12.92 -20.74 -14.02
CA ALA A 227 -14.30 -20.29 -14.18
C ALA A 227 -14.74 -19.54 -12.91
N PHE A 228 -15.12 -18.27 -13.06
CA PHE A 228 -15.57 -17.42 -11.95
C PHE A 228 -16.98 -17.74 -11.46
N ASN A 229 -17.75 -18.50 -12.24
CA ASN A 229 -19.13 -18.84 -11.92
C ASN A 229 -19.42 -20.33 -12.18
N ALA A 230 -19.43 -21.14 -11.12
CA ALA A 230 -19.76 -22.57 -11.21
C ALA A 230 -21.13 -22.87 -11.82
N THR A 231 -22.12 -21.96 -11.78
CA THR A 231 -23.43 -22.22 -12.40
C THR A 231 -23.38 -22.30 -13.92
N GLN A 232 -22.36 -21.68 -14.54
CA GLN A 232 -22.14 -21.73 -15.98
C GLN A 232 -21.31 -22.95 -16.40
N VAL A 233 -20.75 -23.70 -15.45
CA VAL A 233 -19.95 -24.88 -15.72
C VAL A 233 -20.87 -26.09 -15.91
N PRO A 234 -20.99 -26.65 -17.13
CA PRO A 234 -21.80 -27.84 -17.35
C PRO A 234 -21.27 -29.05 -16.58
N SER A 235 -22.13 -30.05 -16.36
CA SER A 235 -21.81 -31.25 -15.60
C SER A 235 -20.65 -32.06 -16.19
N SER A 236 -20.50 -32.02 -17.52
CA SER A 236 -19.43 -32.64 -18.27
C SER A 236 -19.00 -31.75 -19.42
N ILE A 237 -17.69 -31.67 -19.69
CA ILE A 237 -17.11 -30.85 -20.76
C ILE A 237 -16.17 -31.71 -21.59
N ASP A 238 -16.26 -31.59 -22.92
CA ASP A 238 -15.24 -32.10 -23.82
C ASP A 238 -13.97 -31.25 -23.64
N TYR A 239 -12.81 -31.89 -23.42
CA TYR A 239 -11.53 -31.22 -23.30
C TYR A 239 -11.27 -30.22 -24.45
N THR A 240 -11.75 -30.52 -25.66
CA THR A 240 -11.60 -29.64 -26.83
C THR A 240 -12.41 -28.33 -26.73
N GLN A 241 -13.40 -28.29 -25.84
CA GLN A 241 -14.31 -27.16 -25.63
C GLN A 241 -14.01 -26.37 -24.35
N LEU A 242 -12.89 -26.62 -23.66
CA LEU A 242 -12.55 -25.95 -22.40
C LEU A 242 -12.58 -24.42 -22.50
N ASN A 243 -12.07 -23.85 -23.60
CA ASN A 243 -12.04 -22.41 -23.84
C ASN A 243 -13.43 -21.76 -23.94
N SER A 244 -14.49 -22.54 -24.14
CA SER A 244 -15.87 -22.02 -24.19
C SER A 244 -16.47 -21.78 -22.81
N SER A 245 -15.99 -22.53 -21.80
CA SER A 245 -16.56 -22.55 -20.45
C SER A 245 -15.59 -22.04 -19.38
N PHE A 246 -14.29 -22.02 -19.69
CA PHE A 246 -13.24 -21.53 -18.81
C PHE A 246 -12.32 -20.55 -19.52
N ILE A 247 -11.72 -19.68 -18.71
CA ILE A 247 -10.63 -18.80 -19.12
C ILE A 247 -9.33 -19.59 -18.96
N TYR A 248 -8.59 -19.76 -20.05
CA TYR A 248 -7.24 -20.30 -19.99
C TYR A 248 -6.31 -19.29 -19.30
N ILE A 249 -5.62 -19.73 -18.26
CA ILE A 249 -4.74 -18.89 -17.45
C ILE A 249 -3.26 -19.09 -17.85
N GLY A 250 -2.84 -20.33 -18.10
CA GLY A 250 -1.45 -20.63 -18.45
C GLY A 250 -1.06 -22.07 -18.15
N GLN A 251 0.24 -22.37 -18.28
CA GLN A 251 0.78 -23.71 -18.06
C GLN A 251 1.46 -23.84 -16.70
N VAL A 252 1.16 -24.91 -15.98
CA VAL A 252 1.75 -25.29 -14.70
C VAL A 252 2.70 -26.45 -14.93
N LYS A 253 3.93 -26.28 -14.46
CA LYS A 253 4.93 -27.36 -14.42
C LYS A 253 5.10 -27.82 -12.97
N PRO A 254 5.63 -29.03 -12.76
CA PRO A 254 5.97 -29.51 -11.42
C PRO A 254 6.93 -28.54 -10.72
N GLY A 255 6.74 -28.39 -9.42
CA GLY A 255 7.29 -27.31 -8.59
C GLY A 255 6.31 -26.15 -8.42
N LEU A 256 6.84 -25.01 -7.97
CA LEU A 256 6.08 -23.78 -7.77
C LEU A 256 5.94 -23.02 -9.10
N SER A 257 4.69 -22.74 -9.48
CA SER A 257 4.32 -21.96 -10.66
C SER A 257 3.56 -20.70 -10.24
N PHE A 258 3.87 -19.58 -10.89
CA PHE A 258 3.18 -18.30 -10.74
C PHE A 258 2.61 -17.88 -12.08
N LEU A 259 1.29 -17.80 -12.18
CA LEU A 259 0.58 -17.45 -13.41
C LEU A 259 -0.24 -16.18 -13.17
N GLU A 260 0.09 -15.12 -13.90
CA GLU A 260 -0.63 -13.85 -13.86
C GLU A 260 -1.60 -13.74 -15.04
N THR A 261 -2.82 -13.27 -14.77
CA THR A 261 -3.79 -12.89 -15.80
C THR A 261 -4.40 -11.54 -15.44
N ARG A 262 -4.45 -10.64 -16.43
CA ARG A 262 -5.16 -9.36 -16.31
C ARG A 262 -6.63 -9.58 -16.63
N LEU A 263 -7.50 -9.27 -15.69
CA LEU A 263 -8.94 -9.30 -15.89
C LEU A 263 -9.40 -7.92 -16.39
N GLU A 264 -9.14 -7.62 -17.66
CA GLU A 264 -9.61 -6.37 -18.27
C GLU A 264 -11.08 -6.55 -18.74
N ASN A 265 -11.94 -5.58 -18.44
CA ASN A 265 -13.35 -5.52 -18.90
C ASN A 265 -14.30 -6.63 -18.44
N ILE A 266 -13.91 -7.48 -17.51
CA ILE A 266 -14.87 -8.44 -16.95
C ILE A 266 -15.74 -7.71 -15.92
N SER A 267 -16.91 -7.24 -16.37
CA SER A 267 -17.93 -6.59 -15.54
C SER A 267 -18.58 -7.59 -14.59
N PHE A 268 -17.82 -8.17 -13.68
CA PHE A 268 -18.38 -8.81 -12.50
C PHE A 268 -18.66 -7.71 -11.49
N THR A 269 -19.94 -7.44 -11.23
CA THR A 269 -20.32 -7.00 -9.88
C THR A 269 -19.88 -8.14 -8.98
N LEU A 270 -18.77 -8.01 -8.24
CA LEU A 270 -18.44 -8.94 -7.15
C LEU A 270 -19.69 -8.98 -6.27
N PRO A 271 -20.55 -10.02 -6.35
CA PRO A 271 -21.64 -10.14 -5.41
C PRO A 271 -20.91 -10.36 -4.11
N LYS A 272 -20.97 -9.36 -3.20
CA LYS A 272 -20.23 -9.29 -1.92
C LYS A 272 -19.61 -10.64 -1.61
N PHE A 273 -18.33 -10.83 -1.98
CA PHE A 273 -17.54 -11.95 -1.50
C PHE A 273 -17.40 -11.71 0.00
N THR A 274 -18.48 -11.99 0.70
CA THR A 274 -18.53 -11.99 2.14
C THR A 274 -17.66 -13.19 2.46
N PRO A 275 -16.51 -13.01 3.12
CA PRO A 275 -15.60 -14.12 3.37
C PRO A 275 -16.39 -15.20 4.08
N LEU A 276 -16.70 -16.28 3.37
CA LEU A 276 -17.46 -17.43 3.86
C LEU A 276 -16.57 -18.30 4.78
N VAL A 277 -15.61 -17.67 5.44
CA VAL A 277 -14.61 -18.29 6.32
C VAL A 277 -15.08 -18.28 7.78
N THR A 278 -16.10 -17.48 8.14
CA THR A 278 -16.69 -17.52 9.50
C THR A 278 -17.87 -18.46 9.65
N GLY A 279 -18.43 -19.02 8.56
CA GLY A 279 -19.64 -19.84 8.60
C GLY A 279 -19.45 -21.32 8.96
N LEU A 280 -18.22 -21.85 8.94
CA LEU A 280 -17.96 -23.27 9.25
C LEU A 280 -17.67 -23.54 10.73
N ALA A 281 -17.54 -22.50 11.56
CA ALA A 281 -17.27 -22.65 13.00
C ALA A 281 -18.51 -22.55 13.90
N GLU A 282 -19.62 -21.97 13.44
CA GLU A 282 -20.85 -21.83 14.24
C GLU A 282 -22.10 -21.95 13.37
N GLN A 283 -22.48 -23.17 13.00
CA GLN A 283 -23.88 -23.45 12.67
C GLN A 283 -24.37 -24.66 13.47
N SER A 284 -24.71 -24.37 14.72
CA SER A 284 -25.74 -25.11 15.44
C SER A 284 -27.10 -24.86 14.78
N GLY A 285 -27.66 -25.87 14.11
CA GLY A 285 -29.07 -26.21 14.30
C GLY A 285 -30.12 -25.78 13.26
N GLU A 286 -29.88 -24.85 12.32
CA GLU A 286 -30.92 -24.49 11.33
C GLU A 286 -30.37 -24.46 9.89
N ALA A 287 -30.62 -25.56 9.16
CA ALA A 287 -30.39 -25.68 7.74
C ALA A 287 -31.34 -24.75 6.97
N THR A 288 -30.94 -23.49 6.79
CA THR A 288 -31.58 -22.62 5.81
C THR A 288 -31.11 -23.05 4.41
N ASN A 289 -32.05 -23.49 3.58
CA ASN A 289 -31.86 -23.83 2.16
C ASN A 289 -31.55 -22.57 1.32
N GLN A 290 -30.58 -21.74 1.72
CA GLN A 290 -30.03 -20.71 0.85
C GLN A 290 -29.03 -21.39 -0.07
N SER A 291 -29.33 -21.37 -1.37
CA SER A 291 -28.39 -21.80 -2.41
C SER A 291 -27.08 -21.03 -2.24
N LEU A 292 -26.02 -21.72 -1.83
CA LEU A 292 -24.68 -21.17 -1.74
C LEU A 292 -24.34 -20.46 -3.07
N PRO A 293 -23.71 -19.27 -3.02
CA PRO A 293 -23.28 -18.61 -4.24
C PRO A 293 -22.37 -19.55 -5.04
N PRO A 294 -22.44 -19.53 -6.38
CA PRO A 294 -21.62 -20.41 -7.21
C PRO A 294 -20.14 -20.16 -6.94
N GLU A 295 -19.47 -21.16 -6.40
CA GLU A 295 -18.06 -21.05 -6.06
C GLU A 295 -17.21 -21.08 -7.34
N PRO A 296 -16.16 -20.25 -7.46
CA PRO A 296 -15.25 -20.32 -8.59
C PRO A 296 -14.53 -21.67 -8.65
N VAL A 297 -14.26 -22.15 -9.86
CA VAL A 297 -13.64 -23.46 -10.12
C VAL A 297 -12.38 -23.26 -10.95
N ALA A 298 -11.29 -23.90 -10.53
CA ALA A 298 -10.09 -24.04 -11.32
C ALA A 298 -9.86 -25.52 -11.67
N ILE A 299 -9.42 -25.77 -12.90
CA ILE A 299 -9.06 -27.10 -13.36
C ILE A 299 -7.66 -27.09 -13.98
N LEU A 300 -6.88 -28.11 -13.67
CA LEU A 300 -5.59 -28.44 -14.24
C LEU A 300 -5.80 -29.63 -15.17
N VAL A 301 -5.43 -29.50 -16.43
CA VAL A 301 -5.65 -30.55 -17.44
C VAL A 301 -4.33 -30.90 -18.09
N SER A 302 -3.99 -32.19 -18.11
CA SER A 302 -2.84 -32.69 -18.88
C SER A 302 -3.23 -33.93 -19.67
N ARG A 303 -2.50 -34.18 -20.76
CA ARG A 303 -2.68 -35.36 -21.60
C ARG A 303 -1.50 -36.29 -21.40
N SER A 304 -1.78 -37.52 -21.00
CA SER A 304 -0.80 -38.60 -20.92
C SER A 304 -1.08 -39.66 -22.00
N GLN A 305 -0.17 -40.63 -22.13
CA GLN A 305 -0.36 -41.80 -22.99
C GLN A 305 -1.56 -42.66 -22.57
N HIS A 306 -1.98 -42.55 -21.29
CA HIS A 306 -3.04 -43.36 -20.69
C HIS A 306 -4.38 -42.63 -20.62
N GLY A 307 -4.47 -41.39 -21.13
CA GLY A 307 -5.71 -40.61 -21.14
C GLY A 307 -5.53 -39.20 -20.60
N LEU A 308 -6.65 -38.62 -20.18
CA LEU A 308 -6.72 -37.25 -19.68
C LEU A 308 -6.57 -37.25 -18.16
N ILE A 309 -5.70 -36.39 -17.65
CA ILE A 309 -5.48 -36.21 -16.22
C ILE A 309 -6.05 -34.85 -15.84
N VAL A 310 -6.95 -34.84 -14.86
CA VAL A 310 -7.63 -33.61 -14.45
C VAL A 310 -7.56 -33.44 -12.94
N GLY A 311 -6.96 -32.34 -12.50
CA GLY A 311 -7.08 -31.85 -11.13
C GLY A 311 -8.13 -30.75 -11.09
N ALA A 312 -9.07 -30.78 -10.15
CA ALA A 312 -10.07 -29.73 -10.02
C ALA A 312 -10.18 -29.23 -8.58
N THR A 313 -10.31 -27.92 -8.40
CA THR A 313 -10.47 -27.29 -7.09
C THR A 313 -11.48 -26.17 -7.14
N ILE A 314 -12.18 -25.98 -6.02
CA ILE A 314 -12.83 -24.72 -5.73
C ILE A 314 -11.72 -23.70 -5.49
N ALA A 315 -11.82 -22.60 -6.19
CA ALA A 315 -10.75 -21.66 -6.39
C ALA A 315 -11.12 -20.31 -5.81
N VAL A 316 -11.42 -20.28 -4.50
CA VAL A 316 -11.84 -19.07 -3.79
C VAL A 316 -10.70 -18.03 -3.86
N PRO A 317 -10.84 -16.94 -4.66
CA PRO A 317 -9.79 -15.96 -4.79
C PRO A 317 -9.70 -15.21 -3.47
N GLN A 318 -8.53 -15.24 -2.87
CA GLN A 318 -8.22 -14.42 -1.72
C GLN A 318 -7.87 -13.02 -2.21
N MET A 319 -8.54 -12.03 -1.62
CA MET A 319 -8.11 -10.65 -1.82
C MET A 319 -6.75 -10.49 -1.15
N VAL A 320 -5.71 -10.29 -1.97
CA VAL A 320 -4.44 -9.81 -1.43
C VAL A 320 -4.73 -8.41 -0.96
N ASP A 321 -4.63 -8.24 0.35
CA ASP A 321 -4.95 -6.99 1.03
C ASP A 321 -3.82 -5.98 0.75
N THR A 322 -3.65 -5.62 -0.53
CA THR A 322 -3.07 -4.36 -0.99
C THR A 322 -3.54 -3.22 -0.12
N SER A 323 -4.80 -3.28 0.36
CA SER A 323 -5.35 -2.33 1.31
C SER A 323 -4.55 -2.23 2.60
N ALA A 324 -4.04 -3.31 3.21
CA ALA A 324 -3.31 -3.23 4.48
C ALA A 324 -1.94 -2.54 4.32
N THR A 325 -1.11 -2.99 3.37
CA THR A 325 0.19 -2.35 3.11
C THR A 325 0.00 -0.94 2.55
N ARG A 326 -0.98 -0.71 1.68
CA ARG A 326 -1.32 0.63 1.16
C ARG A 326 -1.84 1.53 2.27
N LYS A 327 -2.63 1.02 3.22
CA LYS A 327 -3.08 1.76 4.42
C LYS A 327 -1.89 2.10 5.32
N LEU A 328 -0.93 1.19 5.49
CA LEU A 328 0.31 1.48 6.22
C LEU A 328 1.13 2.57 5.53
N VAL A 329 1.33 2.48 4.21
CA VAL A 329 2.02 3.50 3.40
C VAL A 329 1.28 4.84 3.50
N ALA A 330 -0.03 4.85 3.28
CA ALA A 330 -0.84 6.06 3.36
C ALA A 330 -0.84 6.64 4.78
N ASN A 331 -0.96 5.82 5.82
CA ASN A 331 -0.86 6.29 7.21
C ASN A 331 0.53 6.88 7.51
N ALA A 332 1.61 6.26 7.01
CA ALA A 332 2.96 6.80 7.15
C ALA A 332 3.13 8.14 6.43
N ILE A 333 2.54 8.31 5.24
CA ILE A 333 2.53 9.57 4.49
C ILE A 333 1.79 10.66 5.25
N ALA A 334 0.58 10.36 5.73
CA ALA A 334 -0.25 11.32 6.46
C ALA A 334 0.24 11.61 7.89
N GLY A 335 1.03 10.69 8.46
CA GLY A 335 1.51 10.76 9.83
C GLY A 335 2.56 11.84 10.10
N GLN A 336 2.98 11.93 11.36
CA GLN A 336 3.92 12.94 11.85
C GLN A 336 5.34 12.77 11.28
N SER A 337 5.79 11.53 11.13
CA SER A 337 7.07 11.19 10.47
C SER A 337 7.05 11.49 8.97
N GLY A 338 5.85 11.51 8.39
CA GLY A 338 5.61 11.92 7.02
C GLY A 338 5.36 13.41 6.91
N LEU A 339 4.11 13.76 6.55
CA LEU A 339 3.74 15.12 6.18
C LEU A 339 3.97 16.15 7.29
N GLY A 340 3.95 15.71 8.55
CA GLY A 340 4.17 16.57 9.72
C GLY A 340 5.48 17.36 9.66
N LEU A 341 6.57 16.73 9.24
CA LEU A 341 7.87 17.41 9.09
C LEU A 341 7.80 18.49 8.00
N PHE A 342 7.27 18.16 6.82
CA PHE A 342 7.13 19.11 5.73
C PHE A 342 6.23 20.29 6.12
N SER A 343 5.05 20.01 6.69
CA SER A 343 4.08 21.03 7.09
C SER A 343 4.59 21.94 8.21
N THR A 344 5.52 21.45 9.04
CA THR A 344 6.13 22.24 10.13
C THR A 344 7.20 23.19 9.58
N PHE A 345 8.17 22.70 8.82
CA PHE A 345 9.31 23.54 8.41
C PHE A 345 9.00 24.47 7.23
N TYR A 346 8.09 24.08 6.35
CA TYR A 346 7.87 24.80 5.12
C TYR A 346 7.31 26.24 5.31
N PRO A 347 6.37 26.51 6.25
CA PRO A 347 5.94 27.87 6.58
C PRO A 347 7.09 28.85 6.87
N VAL A 348 8.23 28.37 7.38
CA VAL A 348 9.43 29.20 7.62
C VAL A 348 9.99 29.76 6.31
N LEU A 349 9.94 28.99 5.21
CA LEU A 349 10.32 29.48 3.89
C LEU A 349 9.37 30.58 3.42
N MET A 350 8.06 30.41 3.63
CA MET A 350 7.05 31.42 3.25
C MET A 350 7.25 32.73 4.00
N LEU A 351 7.59 32.66 5.29
CA LEU A 351 8.00 33.82 6.07
C LEU A 351 9.24 34.50 5.48
N TYR A 352 10.27 33.73 5.10
CA TYR A 352 11.47 34.27 4.47
C TYR A 352 11.18 34.92 3.10
N LEU A 353 10.30 34.34 2.29
CA LEU A 353 9.91 34.90 0.99
C LEU A 353 9.21 36.25 1.15
N ALA A 354 8.27 36.38 2.09
CA ALA A 354 7.61 37.66 2.36
C ALA A 354 8.59 38.71 2.90
N TYR A 355 9.60 38.31 3.69
CA TYR A 355 10.70 39.19 4.11
C TYR A 355 11.48 39.74 2.90
N VAL A 356 11.93 38.84 2.03
CA VAL A 356 12.79 39.17 0.89
C VAL A 356 12.02 39.94 -0.19
N TYR A 357 10.74 39.66 -0.38
CA TYR A 357 9.93 40.32 -1.41
C TYR A 357 9.34 41.64 -0.98
N ILE A 358 8.98 41.85 0.30
CA ILE A 358 8.42 43.14 0.74
C ILE A 358 9.23 43.76 1.86
N ALA A 359 9.37 43.08 3.01
CA ALA A 359 9.80 43.75 4.23
C ALA A 359 11.23 44.34 4.14
N LYS A 360 12.18 43.60 3.54
CA LYS A 360 13.57 44.04 3.38
C LYS A 360 13.74 45.14 2.33
N PRO A 361 13.20 45.02 1.10
CA PRO A 361 13.29 46.12 0.13
C PRO A 361 12.59 47.40 0.62
N ARG A 362 11.58 47.27 1.48
CA ARG A 362 10.91 48.42 2.10
C ARG A 362 11.77 49.09 3.16
N SER A 363 12.43 48.33 4.04
CA SER A 363 13.34 48.91 5.03
C SER A 363 14.59 49.54 4.43
N ALA A 364 15.00 49.08 3.24
CA ALA A 364 16.17 49.60 2.53
C ALA A 364 15.86 50.78 1.59
N GLY A 365 14.62 51.29 1.54
CA GLY A 365 14.19 52.33 0.59
C GLY A 365 14.19 51.89 -0.89
N ALA A 366 14.61 50.66 -1.20
CA ALA A 366 14.69 50.14 -2.57
C ALA A 366 13.32 50.07 -3.28
N LEU A 367 12.23 49.99 -2.52
CA LEU A 367 10.87 50.03 -3.06
C LEU A 367 10.53 51.41 -3.67
N GLU A 368 11.08 52.50 -3.12
CA GLU A 368 10.89 53.85 -3.66
C GLU A 368 11.58 54.00 -5.02
N PHE A 369 12.83 53.54 -5.09
CA PHE A 369 13.59 53.56 -6.34
C PHE A 369 12.91 52.76 -7.47
N LEU A 370 12.25 51.66 -7.11
CA LEU A 370 11.50 50.85 -8.08
C LEU A 370 10.22 51.54 -8.55
N LEU A 371 9.56 52.31 -7.69
CA LEU A 371 8.35 53.06 -8.03
C LEU A 371 8.62 54.37 -8.78
N ALA A 372 9.88 54.83 -8.83
CA ALA A 372 10.29 55.93 -9.71
C ALA A 372 10.27 55.54 -11.21
N ARG A 373 10.12 54.24 -11.51
CA ARG A 373 9.90 53.71 -12.87
C ARG A 373 8.40 53.67 -13.19
N PRO A 374 8.00 53.54 -14.47
CA PRO A 374 6.59 53.43 -14.86
C PRO A 374 5.97 52.07 -14.48
N LEU A 375 5.92 51.76 -13.18
CA LEU A 375 5.32 50.56 -12.58
C LEU A 375 4.31 51.00 -11.53
N THR A 376 3.07 50.49 -11.60
CA THR A 376 2.06 50.84 -10.60
C THR A 376 2.31 50.11 -9.29
N ARG A 377 1.85 50.70 -8.17
CA ARG A 377 1.92 50.05 -6.84
C ARG A 377 1.19 48.71 -6.82
N LEU A 378 0.07 48.60 -7.55
CA LEU A 378 -0.73 47.38 -7.64
C LEU A 378 0.03 46.29 -8.37
N ASP A 379 0.65 46.61 -9.51
CA ASP A 379 1.44 45.65 -10.27
C ASP A 379 2.61 45.14 -9.44
N LEU A 380 3.32 46.02 -8.72
CA LEU A 380 4.43 45.62 -7.87
C LEU A 380 3.98 44.68 -6.73
N TYR A 381 2.87 45.01 -6.07
CA TYR A 381 2.33 44.22 -4.96
C TYR A 381 1.83 42.84 -5.43
N THR A 382 1.06 42.80 -6.51
CA THR A 382 0.45 41.57 -7.05
C THR A 382 1.48 40.65 -7.67
N THR A 383 2.41 41.17 -8.47
CA THR A 383 3.44 40.33 -9.12
C THR A 383 4.35 39.63 -8.11
N ARG A 384 4.71 40.31 -7.01
CA ARG A 384 5.51 39.73 -5.92
C ARG A 384 4.72 38.69 -5.12
N PHE A 385 3.45 38.96 -4.83
CA PHE A 385 2.58 37.99 -4.17
C PHE A 385 2.41 36.72 -5.02
N ILE A 386 2.05 36.88 -6.29
CA ILE A 386 1.89 35.77 -7.25
C ILE A 386 3.19 34.98 -7.37
N SER A 387 4.35 35.65 -7.37
CA SER A 387 5.64 34.96 -7.40
C SER A 387 5.85 34.07 -6.18
N GLY A 388 5.45 34.52 -4.97
CA GLY A 388 5.48 33.68 -3.77
C GLY A 388 4.53 32.49 -3.85
N VAL A 389 3.30 32.70 -4.34
CA VAL A 389 2.30 31.64 -4.55
C VAL A 389 2.80 30.58 -5.53
N LEU A 390 3.43 30.99 -6.64
CA LEU A 390 4.01 30.07 -7.61
C LEU A 390 5.18 29.26 -7.04
N VAL A 391 5.99 29.85 -6.16
CA VAL A 391 7.04 29.10 -5.44
C VAL A 391 6.42 28.04 -4.53
N ALA A 392 5.36 28.37 -3.78
CA ALA A 392 4.64 27.41 -2.94
C ALA A 392 4.07 26.23 -3.77
N LEU A 393 3.42 26.53 -4.90
CA LEU A 393 2.90 25.53 -5.82
C LEU A 393 4.01 24.62 -6.36
N ALA A 394 5.09 25.22 -6.89
CA ALA A 394 6.18 24.48 -7.51
C ALA A 394 6.89 23.56 -6.52
N SER A 395 7.20 24.05 -5.32
CA SER A 395 7.88 23.24 -4.31
C SER A 395 7.01 22.11 -3.77
N THR A 396 5.71 22.36 -3.54
CA THR A 396 4.81 21.32 -3.04
C THR A 396 4.60 20.26 -4.12
N GLY A 397 4.51 20.67 -5.39
CA GLY A 397 4.46 19.74 -6.52
C GLY A 397 5.73 18.89 -6.62
N LEU A 398 6.91 19.50 -6.56
CA LEU A 398 8.18 18.76 -6.58
C LEU A 398 8.34 17.82 -5.38
N PHE A 399 7.91 18.23 -4.19
CA PHE A 399 7.95 17.40 -2.99
C PHE A 399 7.09 16.13 -3.17
N PHE A 400 5.84 16.26 -3.61
CA PHE A 400 4.97 15.10 -3.81
C PHE A 400 5.39 14.25 -5.01
N ALA A 401 5.87 14.84 -6.10
CA ALA A 401 6.37 14.10 -7.25
C ALA A 401 7.62 13.26 -6.91
N SER A 402 8.60 13.86 -6.21
CA SER A 402 9.79 13.14 -5.76
C SER A 402 9.46 12.06 -4.73
N THR A 403 8.57 12.36 -3.78
CA THR A 403 8.06 11.40 -2.81
C THR A 403 7.41 10.20 -3.49
N SER A 404 6.47 10.44 -4.40
CA SER A 404 5.72 9.39 -5.11
C SER A 404 6.65 8.52 -5.95
N LEU A 405 7.53 9.14 -6.75
CA LEU A 405 8.49 8.42 -7.59
C LEU A 405 9.45 7.57 -6.75
N THR A 406 9.98 8.12 -5.67
CA THR A 406 10.93 7.41 -4.81
C THR A 406 10.25 6.26 -4.08
N LEU A 407 9.04 6.46 -3.55
CA LEU A 407 8.26 5.39 -2.92
C LEU A 407 7.99 4.25 -3.91
N TYR A 408 7.59 4.56 -5.14
CA TYR A 408 7.36 3.56 -6.17
C TYR A 408 8.64 2.78 -6.50
N VAL A 409 9.78 3.46 -6.67
CA VAL A 409 11.07 2.81 -6.96
C VAL A 409 11.53 1.90 -5.81
N LEU A 410 11.37 2.35 -4.56
CA LEU A 410 11.82 1.61 -3.37
C LEU A 410 10.91 0.43 -3.03
N THR A 411 9.59 0.63 -3.05
CA THR A 411 8.62 -0.33 -2.50
C THR A 411 7.82 -1.06 -3.58
N GLY A 412 7.77 -0.54 -4.80
CA GLY A 412 6.85 -1.00 -5.86
C GLY A 412 5.40 -0.59 -5.63
N ILE A 413 5.08 0.14 -4.56
CA ILE A 413 3.71 0.53 -4.21
C ILE A 413 3.45 1.94 -4.73
N SER A 414 2.33 2.11 -5.44
CA SER A 414 1.84 3.43 -5.85
C SER A 414 0.52 3.78 -5.16
N LEU A 415 0.38 5.03 -4.70
CA LEU A 415 -0.93 5.57 -4.35
C LEU A 415 -1.58 6.21 -5.57
N ASP A 416 -2.91 6.14 -5.61
CA ASP A 416 -3.71 6.80 -6.63
C ASP A 416 -3.41 8.31 -6.68
N PHE A 417 -3.35 8.86 -7.89
CA PHE A 417 -3.07 10.27 -8.15
C PHE A 417 -3.98 11.20 -7.35
N TYR A 418 -5.25 10.82 -7.18
CA TYR A 418 -6.21 11.59 -6.39
C TYR A 418 -5.78 11.73 -4.92
N SER A 419 -5.15 10.70 -4.34
CA SER A 419 -4.65 10.76 -2.96
C SER A 419 -3.55 11.82 -2.81
N TYR A 420 -2.59 11.85 -3.74
CA TYR A 420 -1.56 12.89 -3.75
C TYR A 420 -2.14 14.27 -4.03
N LEU A 421 -3.17 14.37 -4.87
CA LEU A 421 -3.83 15.63 -5.20
C LEU A 421 -4.51 16.26 -3.99
N ILE A 422 -5.18 15.47 -3.14
CA ILE A 422 -5.77 15.96 -1.87
C ILE A 422 -4.69 16.59 -0.98
N LEU A 423 -3.58 15.87 -0.76
CA LEU A 423 -2.48 16.33 0.09
C LEU A 423 -1.79 17.56 -0.50
N PHE A 424 -1.53 17.54 -1.82
CA PHE A 424 -1.00 18.68 -2.56
C PHE A 424 -1.87 19.93 -2.39
N ALA A 425 -3.19 19.79 -2.55
CA ALA A 425 -4.13 20.91 -2.45
C ALA A 425 -4.15 21.50 -1.04
N GLY A 426 -4.26 20.68 0.00
CA GLY A 426 -4.31 21.17 1.38
C GLY A 426 -3.02 21.81 1.86
N VAL A 427 -1.88 21.19 1.53
CA VAL A 427 -0.55 21.75 1.85
C VAL A 427 -0.37 23.08 1.13
N THR A 428 -0.62 23.12 -0.19
CA THR A 428 -0.52 24.37 -0.95
C THR A 428 -1.43 25.46 -0.39
N ALA A 429 -2.69 25.13 -0.06
CA ALA A 429 -3.63 26.08 0.51
C ALA A 429 -3.14 26.65 1.85
N SER A 430 -2.65 25.81 2.77
CA SER A 430 -2.06 26.26 4.04
C SER A 430 -0.86 27.18 3.82
N LEU A 431 0.01 26.84 2.86
CA LEU A 431 1.20 27.63 2.60
C LEU A 431 0.87 28.99 1.99
N VAL A 432 -0.09 29.05 1.08
CA VAL A 432 -0.56 30.31 0.48
C VAL A 432 -1.31 31.15 1.51
N ALA A 433 -2.12 30.54 2.37
CA ALA A 433 -2.80 31.22 3.47
C ALA A 433 -1.80 31.82 4.47
N PHE A 434 -0.83 31.02 4.94
CA PHE A 434 0.20 31.51 5.83
C PHE A 434 1.10 32.58 5.18
N TYR A 435 1.48 32.38 3.92
CA TYR A 435 2.19 33.38 3.14
C TYR A 435 1.40 34.69 3.03
N SER A 436 0.08 34.63 2.85
CA SER A 436 -0.81 35.79 2.81
C SER A 436 -0.79 36.58 4.12
N VAL A 437 -0.80 35.88 5.26
CA VAL A 437 -0.64 36.51 6.58
C VAL A 437 0.73 37.18 6.71
N CYS A 438 1.82 36.50 6.37
CA CYS A 438 3.16 37.09 6.36
C CYS A 438 3.24 38.30 5.43
N TYR A 439 2.64 38.22 4.24
CA TYR A 439 2.65 39.31 3.27
C TYR A 439 1.92 40.54 3.80
N ALA A 440 0.80 40.35 4.49
CA ALA A 440 0.09 41.40 5.19
C ALA A 440 0.98 42.03 6.28
N ILE A 441 1.61 41.21 7.14
CA ILE A 441 2.53 41.68 8.18
C ILE A 441 3.69 42.49 7.58
N ALA A 442 4.24 42.07 6.44
CA ALA A 442 5.28 42.80 5.71
C ALA A 442 4.79 44.17 5.20
N ALA A 443 3.50 44.31 4.91
CA ALA A 443 2.88 45.58 4.57
C ALA A 443 2.62 46.47 5.81
N PHE A 444 2.44 45.89 7.00
CA PHE A 444 2.30 46.65 8.25
C PHE A 444 3.63 47.04 8.89
N THR A 445 4.66 46.21 8.73
CA THR A 445 5.93 46.33 9.48
C THR A 445 7.13 46.52 8.54
N ARG A 446 8.33 46.78 9.09
CA ARG A 446 9.57 46.99 8.34
C ARG A 446 10.75 46.30 9.04
N GLY A 447 11.70 45.76 8.28
CA GLY A 447 12.97 45.27 8.83
C GLY A 447 12.81 44.17 9.89
N GLY A 448 13.38 44.37 11.09
CA GLY A 448 13.40 43.37 12.16
C GLY A 448 12.05 43.10 12.83
N SER A 449 11.14 44.09 12.89
CA SER A 449 9.82 43.90 13.51
C SER A 449 8.94 42.92 12.73
N TYR A 450 9.10 42.87 11.41
CA TYR A 450 8.49 41.84 10.56
C TYR A 450 8.89 40.43 11.00
N LEU A 451 10.19 40.20 11.20
CA LEU A 451 10.71 38.88 11.54
C LEU A 451 10.17 38.44 12.90
N ALA A 452 10.24 39.31 13.91
CA ALA A 452 9.74 39.02 15.24
C ALA A 452 8.24 38.64 15.22
N LEU A 453 7.40 39.45 14.57
CA LEU A 453 5.96 39.21 14.53
C LEU A 453 5.59 37.96 13.71
N SER A 454 6.25 37.75 12.58
CA SER A 454 5.99 36.58 11.73
C SER A 454 6.42 35.28 12.40
N ILE A 455 7.57 35.28 13.10
CA ILE A 455 8.05 34.12 13.87
C ILE A 455 7.09 33.85 15.03
N PHE A 456 6.66 34.89 15.76
CA PHE A 456 5.68 34.75 16.82
C PHE A 456 4.38 34.12 16.32
N ILE A 457 3.83 34.61 15.20
CA ILE A 457 2.59 34.06 14.62
C ILE A 457 2.77 32.62 14.16
N TYR A 458 3.91 32.29 13.55
CA TYR A 458 4.25 30.91 13.20
C TYR A 458 4.26 29.99 14.43
N LEU A 459 5.00 30.38 15.49
CA LEU A 459 5.09 29.60 16.73
C LEU A 459 3.75 29.51 17.46
N PHE A 460 2.95 30.59 17.41
CA PHE A 460 1.62 30.60 17.96
C PHE A 460 0.74 29.55 17.28
N TYR A 461 0.65 29.52 15.95
CA TYR A 461 -0.22 28.54 15.27
C TYR A 461 0.34 27.11 15.29
N THR A 462 1.66 26.95 15.35
CA THR A 462 2.30 25.62 15.31
C THR A 462 2.33 24.95 16.69
N ILE A 463 2.57 25.73 17.75
CA ILE A 463 2.78 25.19 19.12
C ILE A 463 1.73 25.75 20.08
N GLY A 464 1.56 27.07 20.13
CA GLY A 464 0.67 27.70 21.11
C GLY A 464 -0.79 27.32 20.95
N TYR A 465 -1.29 27.30 19.71
CA TYR A 465 -2.68 27.07 19.39
C TYR A 465 -3.13 25.63 19.64
N PRO A 466 -2.36 24.58 19.24
CA PRO A 466 -2.62 23.21 19.68
C PRO A 466 -2.63 23.05 21.22
N LEU A 467 -1.70 23.70 21.94
CA LEU A 467 -1.67 23.64 23.40
C LEU A 467 -2.92 24.26 24.03
N ILE A 468 -3.39 25.40 23.51
CA ILE A 468 -4.65 26.01 23.97
C ILE A 468 -5.81 25.02 23.80
N MET A 469 -5.91 24.35 22.66
CA MET A 469 -6.99 23.37 22.41
C MET A 469 -6.89 22.14 23.31
N TYR A 470 -5.67 21.70 23.61
CA TYR A 470 -5.43 20.63 24.56
C TYR A 470 -5.93 21.01 25.97
N PHE A 471 -5.59 22.20 26.47
CA PHE A 471 -6.05 22.68 27.78
C PHE A 471 -7.56 22.92 27.82
N VAL A 472 -8.15 23.49 26.77
CA VAL A 472 -9.61 23.65 26.64
C VAL A 472 -10.31 22.29 26.71
N THR A 473 -9.78 21.28 26.03
CA THR A 473 -10.37 19.94 26.06
C THR A 473 -10.27 19.30 27.45
N ILE A 474 -9.13 19.38 28.12
CA ILE A 474 -8.98 18.86 29.49
C ILE A 474 -9.92 19.58 30.47
N SER A 475 -10.17 20.88 30.28
CA SER A 475 -11.10 21.63 31.13
C SER A 475 -12.56 21.16 31.02
N GLN A 476 -12.92 20.46 29.94
CA GLN A 476 -14.24 19.85 29.74
C GLN A 476 -14.39 18.51 30.50
N GLY A 477 -13.33 18.03 31.15
CA GLY A 477 -13.31 16.81 31.96
C GLY A 477 -12.40 15.72 31.38
N ILE A 478 -11.73 14.97 32.26
CA ILE A 478 -10.94 13.79 31.89
C ILE A 478 -11.86 12.57 32.05
N GLY A 479 -12.31 12.00 30.93
CA GLY A 479 -13.19 10.83 30.93
C GLY A 479 -13.01 9.95 29.69
N PRO A 480 -13.71 8.80 29.62
CA PRO A 480 -13.78 8.00 28.40
C PRO A 480 -14.39 8.86 27.28
N GLY A 481 -13.62 9.06 26.19
CA GLY A 481 -13.98 9.99 25.11
C GLY A 481 -13.09 11.23 25.00
N LEU A 482 -12.09 11.42 25.87
CA LEU A 482 -11.13 12.53 25.78
C LEU A 482 -10.49 12.63 24.38
N GLY A 483 -10.14 11.50 23.77
CA GLY A 483 -9.55 11.46 22.42
C GLY A 483 -10.49 12.00 21.35
N GLU A 484 -11.78 11.67 21.42
CA GLU A 484 -12.81 12.15 20.48
C GLU A 484 -13.10 13.63 20.69
N ALA A 485 -13.21 14.07 21.94
CA ALA A 485 -13.37 15.49 22.29
C ALA A 485 -12.16 16.31 21.82
N LEU A 486 -10.94 15.80 22.02
CA LEU A 486 -9.72 16.45 21.56
C LEU A 486 -9.67 16.54 20.04
N ALA A 487 -10.00 15.46 19.33
CA ALA A 487 -10.08 15.46 17.88
C ALA A 487 -11.10 16.50 17.38
N ARG A 488 -12.32 16.51 17.95
CA ARG A 488 -13.37 17.46 17.62
C ARG A 488 -12.91 18.91 17.83
N ASN A 489 -12.40 19.24 19.01
CA ASN A 489 -11.94 20.59 19.35
C ASN A 489 -10.76 21.02 18.47
N THR A 490 -9.84 20.10 18.18
CA THR A 490 -8.70 20.37 17.30
C THR A 490 -9.16 20.70 15.89
N TYR A 491 -10.03 19.89 15.27
CA TYR A 491 -10.53 20.17 13.91
C TYR A 491 -11.41 21.42 13.85
N MET A 492 -12.21 21.70 14.88
CA MET A 492 -12.93 22.98 14.98
C MET A 492 -11.97 24.17 14.99
N ALA A 493 -10.88 24.06 15.75
CA ALA A 493 -9.86 25.09 15.85
C ALA A 493 -9.11 25.31 14.52
N GLN A 494 -8.89 24.24 13.74
CA GLN A 494 -8.17 24.35 12.46
C GLN A 494 -8.86 25.26 11.44
N TYR A 495 -10.18 25.48 11.52
CA TYR A 495 -10.86 26.47 10.67
C TYR A 495 -10.38 27.92 10.93
N PHE A 496 -9.81 28.18 12.11
CA PHE A 496 -9.28 29.49 12.52
C PHE A 496 -7.75 29.55 12.49
N SER A 497 -7.12 28.64 11.76
CA SER A 497 -5.67 28.60 11.55
C SER A 497 -5.33 28.77 10.08
N PRO A 498 -4.38 29.66 9.71
CA PRO A 498 -3.89 29.75 8.34
C PRO A 498 -3.17 28.47 7.88
N LEU A 499 -2.81 27.58 8.81
CA LEU A 499 -2.18 26.28 8.52
C LEU A 499 -3.17 25.12 8.50
N GLY A 500 -4.45 25.37 8.79
CA GLY A 500 -5.44 24.31 9.02
C GLY A 500 -5.82 23.47 7.80
N ALA A 501 -5.70 24.00 6.58
CA ALA A 501 -6.06 23.28 5.35
C ALA A 501 -5.28 21.96 5.17
N THR A 502 -4.04 21.90 5.66
CA THR A 502 -3.20 20.69 5.65
C THR A 502 -3.79 19.60 6.53
N SER A 503 -4.27 19.94 7.74
CA SER A 503 -4.90 18.99 8.65
C SER A 503 -6.20 18.43 8.07
N PHE A 504 -7.01 19.27 7.41
CA PHE A 504 -8.21 18.79 6.71
C PHE A 504 -7.88 17.92 5.49
N ALA A 505 -6.82 18.22 4.75
CA ALA A 505 -6.39 17.36 3.66
C ALA A 505 -5.88 16.00 4.16
N GLN A 506 -5.16 15.95 5.29
CA GLN A 506 -4.81 14.70 5.96
C GLN A 506 -6.06 13.90 6.33
N TYR A 507 -7.08 14.55 6.89
CA TYR A 507 -8.38 13.93 7.19
C TYR A 507 -9.00 13.30 5.93
N TYR A 508 -9.16 14.07 4.85
CA TYR A 508 -9.78 13.57 3.62
C TYR A 508 -8.94 12.49 2.93
N PHE A 509 -7.62 12.60 2.99
CA PHE A 509 -6.70 11.61 2.45
C PHE A 509 -6.83 10.27 3.19
N LEU A 510 -6.85 10.30 4.52
CA LEU A 510 -7.00 9.11 5.35
C LEU A 510 -8.38 8.47 5.16
N SER A 511 -9.43 9.30 5.11
CA SER A 511 -10.80 8.85 4.82
C SER A 511 -10.91 8.20 3.43
N TYR A 512 -10.34 8.81 2.39
CA TYR A 512 -10.33 8.26 1.03
C TYR A 512 -9.61 6.91 0.94
N ASN A 513 -8.52 6.74 1.70
CA ASN A 513 -7.76 5.50 1.74
C ASN A 513 -8.31 4.46 2.75
N ASN A 514 -9.54 4.65 3.26
CA ASN A 514 -10.22 3.76 4.21
C ASN A 514 -9.40 3.46 5.48
N ILE A 515 -8.71 4.48 6.00
CA ILE A 515 -7.94 4.37 7.25
C ILE A 515 -8.83 4.87 8.40
N THR A 516 -9.32 3.93 9.21
CA THR A 516 -10.32 4.14 10.29
C THR A 516 -9.78 4.82 11.54
N ILE A 517 -8.60 5.44 11.49
CA ILE A 517 -7.94 6.04 12.66
C ILE A 517 -8.67 7.32 13.12
N ILE A 518 -9.55 7.87 12.28
CA ILE A 518 -10.22 9.13 12.58
C ILE A 518 -11.48 8.87 13.41
N GLY A 519 -11.41 9.19 14.71
CA GLY A 519 -12.56 9.05 15.62
C GLY A 519 -13.79 9.87 15.17
N GLU A 520 -14.98 9.40 15.55
CA GLU A 520 -16.27 10.00 15.19
C GLU A 520 -16.35 11.49 15.51
N GLY A 521 -15.66 11.93 16.57
CA GLY A 521 -15.54 13.34 16.96
C GLY A 521 -15.04 14.26 15.84
N ALA A 522 -14.05 13.85 15.04
CA ALA A 522 -13.58 14.65 13.91
C ALA A 522 -14.57 14.65 12.75
N ALA A 523 -15.16 13.49 12.42
CA ALA A 523 -16.16 13.38 11.36
C ALA A 523 -17.40 14.25 11.61
N SER A 524 -17.75 14.49 12.88
CA SER A 524 -18.89 15.35 13.26
C SER A 524 -18.72 16.84 12.91
N VAL A 525 -17.49 17.32 12.67
CA VAL A 525 -17.20 18.76 12.50
C VAL A 525 -16.53 19.11 11.18
N VAL A 526 -16.00 18.13 10.46
CA VAL A 526 -15.29 18.37 9.19
C VAL A 526 -16.30 18.48 8.04
N ASN A 527 -16.34 19.65 7.39
CA ASN A 527 -17.19 19.92 6.24
C ASN A 527 -16.39 20.61 5.13
N ILE A 528 -16.42 20.03 3.93
CA ILE A 528 -15.57 20.47 2.81
C ILE A 528 -15.81 21.93 2.42
N TRP A 529 -17.06 22.39 2.47
CA TRP A 529 -17.41 23.77 2.12
C TRP A 529 -16.84 24.77 3.12
N PHE A 530 -16.88 24.44 4.41
CA PHE A 530 -16.27 25.27 5.45
C PHE A 530 -14.74 25.25 5.38
N VAL A 531 -14.15 24.12 4.99
CA VAL A 531 -12.69 24.03 4.79
C VAL A 531 -12.24 24.94 3.66
N VAL A 532 -12.93 24.89 2.51
CA VAL A 532 -12.65 25.77 1.37
C VAL A 532 -12.88 27.24 1.74
N ALA A 533 -13.99 27.56 2.40
CA ALA A 533 -14.29 28.92 2.83
C ALA A 533 -13.26 29.49 3.81
N SER A 534 -12.81 28.67 4.78
CA SER A 534 -11.77 29.03 5.74
C SER A 534 -10.43 29.30 5.02
N ALA A 535 -10.00 28.39 4.16
CA ALA A 535 -8.75 28.55 3.41
C ALA A 535 -8.77 29.81 2.55
N LEU A 536 -9.85 30.06 1.81
CA LEU A 536 -10.01 31.27 1.00
C LEU A 536 -10.04 32.54 1.85
N SER A 537 -10.66 32.49 3.04
CA SER A 537 -10.70 33.63 3.96
C SER A 537 -9.30 34.00 4.44
N TRP A 538 -8.49 33.01 4.83
CA TRP A 538 -7.09 33.21 5.24
C TRP A 538 -6.15 33.66 4.11
N ILE A 539 -6.56 33.50 2.84
CA ILE A 539 -5.81 34.02 1.69
C ILE A 539 -6.27 35.45 1.37
N ILE A 540 -7.58 35.63 1.14
CA ILE A 540 -8.14 36.86 0.60
C ILE A 540 -8.08 37.99 1.64
N VAL A 541 -8.45 37.73 2.90
CA VAL A 541 -8.53 38.78 3.93
C VAL A 541 -7.15 39.38 4.21
N PRO A 542 -6.07 38.60 4.47
CA PRO A 542 -4.75 39.19 4.69
C PRO A 542 -4.19 39.91 3.47
N VAL A 543 -4.35 39.35 2.26
CA VAL A 543 -3.85 40.00 1.03
C VAL A 543 -4.52 41.35 0.80
N THR A 544 -5.85 41.42 1.00
CA THR A 544 -6.61 42.66 0.82
C THR A 544 -6.27 43.68 1.91
N MET A 545 -6.16 43.28 3.17
CA MET A 545 -5.69 44.16 4.25
C MET A 545 -4.29 44.72 3.97
N GLY A 546 -3.35 43.85 3.57
CA GLY A 546 -1.99 44.24 3.22
C GLY A 546 -1.97 45.23 2.05
N TRP A 547 -2.82 45.02 1.04
CA TRP A 547 -2.94 45.91 -0.11
C TRP A 547 -3.45 47.30 0.29
N LEU A 548 -4.51 47.37 1.10
CA LEU A 548 -5.09 48.64 1.56
C LEU A 548 -4.07 49.50 2.29
N VAL A 549 -3.22 48.86 3.09
CA VAL A 549 -2.14 49.51 3.84
C VAL A 549 -1.01 49.91 2.91
N PHE A 550 -0.58 49.01 2.01
CA PHE A 550 0.48 49.26 1.04
C PHE A 550 0.13 50.42 0.09
N LYS A 551 -1.14 50.53 -0.32
CA LYS A 551 -1.65 51.65 -1.13
C LYS A 551 -1.44 52.99 -0.42
N ARG A 552 -1.73 53.05 0.88
CA ARG A 552 -1.69 54.28 1.70
C ARG A 552 -0.32 54.57 2.30
N ALA A 553 0.60 53.60 2.31
CA ALA A 553 1.91 53.79 2.91
C ALA A 553 2.65 54.94 2.22
N ASN A 554 3.10 55.91 3.02
CA ASN A 554 4.17 56.80 2.60
C ASN A 554 5.42 55.94 2.49
N LEU A 555 5.91 55.85 1.26
CA LEU A 555 7.17 55.21 0.98
C LEU A 555 8.31 56.20 1.10
N LEU A 556 8.03 57.51 1.10
CA LEU A 556 9.00 58.56 1.42
C LEU A 556 9.06 58.76 2.95
N GLY A 557 10.04 58.13 3.61
CA GLY A 557 10.30 58.26 5.07
C GLY A 557 9.34 57.49 5.96
#